data_AF-A0A3M1E2Y9-F1
#
_entry.id   AF-A0A3M1E2Y9-F1
#
_cell.length_a   1.000
_cell.length_b   1.000
_cell.length_c   1.000
_cell.angle_alpha   90.00
_cell.angle_beta   90.00
_cell.angle_gamma   90.00
#
_symmetry.space_group_name_H-M   'P 1'
#
loop_
_entity.id
_entity.type
_entity.pdbx_description
1 polymer ?
#
loop_
_entity_poly.entity_id
_entity_poly.type
_entity_poly.pdbx_seq_one_letter_code
_entity_poly.pdbx_strand_id
1 'polypeptide(L)' 'MELLFIGLGLVLVFEGIPWFASPAAMRRFVLQLAGLPDASLRLAGLCSMLAGLGVIWLVRG' A
#
# COMPACT_ATOMS: atom_id res chain seq x y z
N MET A 1 -3.11 -21.79 -5.67
CA MET A 1 -1.73 -21.30 -5.54
C MET A 1 -1.41 -20.18 -6.52
N GLU A 2 -1.92 -20.22 -7.76
CA GLU A 2 -1.64 -19.20 -8.79
C GLU A 2 -2.03 -17.77 -8.40
N LEU A 3 -3.21 -17.58 -7.78
CA LEU A 3 -3.67 -16.26 -7.33
C LEU A 3 -2.72 -15.58 -6.32
N LEU A 4 -2.02 -16.37 -5.49
CA LEU A 4 -1.04 -15.83 -4.53
C LEU A 4 0.16 -15.25 -5.26
N PHE A 5 0.70 -15.97 -6.24
CA PHE A 5 1.84 -15.49 -7.02
C PHE A 5 1.47 -14.29 -7.92
N ILE A 6 0.26 -14.28 -8.48
CA ILE A 6 -0.24 -13.13 -9.25
C ILE A 6 -0.41 -11.91 -8.34
N GLY A 7 -1.04 -12.08 -7.18
CA GLY A 7 -1.20 -10.99 -6.20
C GLY A 7 0.14 -10.44 -5.71
N LEU A 8 1.11 -11.33 -5.43
CA LEU A 8 2.45 -10.96 -5.01
C LEU A 8 3.19 -10.21 -6.14
N GLY A 9 3.10 -10.67 -7.38
CA GLY A 9 3.67 -9.98 -8.55
C GLY A 9 3.09 -8.59 -8.75
N LEU A 10 1.76 -8.44 -8.62
CA LEU A 10 1.10 -7.14 -8.71
C LEU A 10 1.60 -6.18 -7.62
N VAL A 11 1.67 -6.62 -6.36
CA VAL A 11 2.18 -5.79 -5.26
C VAL A 11 3.61 -5.32 -5.54
N LEU A 12 4.49 -6.21 -6.03
CA LEU A 12 5.87 -5.83 -6.36
C LEU A 12 5.95 -4.79 -7.49
N VAL A 13 5.13 -4.93 -8.53
CA VAL A 13 5.09 -3.95 -9.62
C VAL A 13 4.59 -2.60 -9.11
N PHE A 14 3.46 -2.59 -8.39
CA PHE A 14 2.87 -1.35 -7.87
C PHE A 14 3.76 -0.65 -6.84
N GLU A 15 4.39 -1.39 -5.93
CA GLU A 15 5.37 -0.84 -4.99
C GLU A 15 6.59 -0.29 -5.73
N GLY A 16 7.07 -0.95 -6.80
CA GLY A 16 8.23 -0.52 -7.57
C GLY A 16 8.04 0.77 -8.37
N ILE A 17 6.81 1.06 -8.82
CA ILE A 17 6.51 2.23 -9.68
C ILE A 17 6.94 3.56 -9.02
N PRO A 18 6.53 3.90 -7.78
CA PRO A 18 6.98 5.14 -7.12
C PRO A 18 8.50 5.25 -7.00
N TRP A 19 9.17 4.15 -6.65
CA TRP A 19 10.64 4.12 -6.50
C TRP A 19 11.36 4.36 -7.83
N PHE A 20 10.82 3.83 -8.93
CA PHE A 20 11.38 4.01 -10.27
C PHE A 20 11.04 5.36 -10.89
N ALA A 21 9.77 5.78 -10.81
CA ALA A 21 9.27 6.99 -11.46
C ALA A 21 9.79 8.27 -10.81
N SER A 22 9.83 8.33 -9.47
CA SER A 22 10.35 9.49 -8.76
C SER A 22 10.87 9.13 -7.36
N PRO A 23 12.12 8.63 -7.26
CA PRO A 23 12.71 8.29 -5.96
C PRO A 23 12.81 9.48 -5.01
N ALA A 24 12.96 10.70 -5.54
CA ALA A 24 12.99 11.92 -4.74
C ALA A 24 11.64 12.21 -4.06
N ALA A 25 10.53 12.06 -4.78
CA ALA A 25 9.20 12.21 -4.21
C ALA A 25 8.91 11.14 -3.16
N MET A 26 9.28 9.88 -3.44
CA MET A 26 9.10 8.77 -2.50
C MET A 26 9.90 8.97 -1.20
N ARG A 27 11.17 9.39 -1.30
CA ARG A 27 11.97 9.72 -0.10
C ARG A 27 11.32 10.83 0.75
N ARG A 28 10.79 11.88 0.11
CA ARG A 28 10.09 12.97 0.82
C ARG A 28 8.82 12.45 1.52
N PHE A 29 8.07 11.59 0.85
CA PHE A 29 6.87 10.97 1.42
C PHE A 29 7.20 10.11 2.65
N VAL A 30 8.22 9.27 2.57
CA VAL A 30 8.69 8.45 3.71
C VAL A 30 9.11 9.33 4.90
N LEU A 31 9.83 10.43 4.65
CA LEU A 31 10.23 11.36 5.71
C LEU A 31 9.02 12.05 6.36
N GLN A 32 7.97 12.37 5.59
CA GLN A 32 6.73 12.91 6.14
C GLN A 32 6.02 11.88 7.02
N LEU A 33 5.95 10.61 6.57
CA LEU A 33 5.38 9.52 7.36
C LEU A 33 6.14 9.28 8.66
N ALA A 34 7.48 9.37 8.63
CA ALA A 34 8.33 9.20 9.81
C ALA A 34 8.10 10.29 10.88
N GLY A 35 7.55 11.44 10.51
CA GLY A 35 7.16 12.51 11.44
C GLY A 35 5.77 12.33 12.07
N LEU A 36 4.98 11.35 11.62
CA LEU A 36 3.65 11.11 12.16
C LEU A 36 3.70 10.25 13.44
N PRO A 37 2.80 10.48 14.41
CA PRO A 37 2.66 9.58 15.55
C PRO A 37 2.25 8.16 15.13
N ASP A 38 2.74 7.14 15.85
CA ASP A 38 2.43 5.73 15.59
C ASP A 38 0.92 5.44 15.55
N ALA A 39 0.13 6.12 16.38
CA ALA A 39 -1.32 5.96 16.41
C ALA A 39 -1.96 6.36 15.07
N SER A 40 -1.49 7.44 14.45
CA SER A 40 -1.98 7.90 13.15
C SER A 40 -1.59 6.93 12.02
N LEU A 41 -0.35 6.42 12.03
CA LEU A 41 0.10 5.42 11.07
C LEU A 41 -0.70 4.12 11.19
N ARG A 42 -0.98 3.66 12.41
CA ARG A 42 -1.81 2.47 12.66
C ARG A 42 -3.24 2.65 12.18
N LEU A 43 -3.85 3.82 12.44
CA LEU A 43 -5.22 4.09 11.99
C LEU A 43 -5.30 4.17 10.46
N ALA A 44 -4.34 4.86 9.82
CA ALA A 44 -4.27 4.93 8.36
C ALA A 44 -4.10 3.53 7.73
N GLY A 45 -3.24 2.69 8.31
CA GLY A 45 -3.06 1.30 7.90
C GLY A 45 -4.31 0.45 8.11
N LEU A 46 -5.02 0.61 9.23
CA LEU A 46 -6.28 -0.10 9.46
C LEU A 46 -7.36 0.31 8.45
N CYS A 47 -7.51 1.60 8.21
CA CYS A 47 -8.46 2.11 7.21
C CYS A 47 -8.14 1.59 5.81
N SER A 48 -6.87 1.53 5.41
CA SER A 48 -6.48 1.00 4.09
C SER A 48 -6.75 -0.51 3.98
N MET A 49 -6.49 -1.28 5.05
CA MET A 49 -6.82 -2.71 5.09
C MET A 49 -8.32 -2.94 4.95
N LEU A 50 -9.15 -2.20 5.69
CA LEU A 50 -10.61 -2.32 5.65
C LEU A 50 -11.17 -1.90 4.29
N ALA A 51 -10.64 -0.83 3.70
CA ALA A 51 -11.02 -0.41 2.35
C ALA A 51 -10.69 -1.49 1.31
N GLY A 52 -9.47 -2.06 1.37
CA GLY A 52 -9.06 -3.16 0.49
C GLY A 52 -9.94 -4.40 0.65
N LEU A 53 -10.26 -4.77 1.89
CA LEU A 53 -11.19 -5.87 2.18
C LEU A 53 -12.59 -5.59 1.61
N GLY A 54 -13.08 -4.36 1.76
CA GLY A 54 -14.37 -3.94 1.21
C GLY A 54 -14.42 -4.03 -0.32
N VAL A 55 -13.37 -3.59 -1.01
CA VAL A 55 -13.25 -3.73 -2.48
C VAL A 55 -13.24 -5.20 -2.89
N ILE A 56 -12.45 -6.04 -2.20
CA ILE A 56 -12.40 -7.49 -2.49
C ILE A 56 -13.79 -8.10 -2.32
N TRP A 57 -14.50 -7.74 -1.25
CA TRP A 57 -15.85 -8.24 -1.00
C TRP A 57 -16.86 -7.77 -2.04
N LEU A 58 -16.80 -6.51 -2.49
CA LEU A 58 -17.69 -5.98 -3.54
C LEU A 58 -17.45 -6.58 -4.93
N VAL A 59 -16.21 -6.93 -5.26
CA VAL A 59 -15.87 -7.50 -6.58
C VAL A 59 -16.12 -9.01 -6.63
N ARG A 60 -16.09 -9.68 -5.48
CA ARG A 60 -16.09 -11.15 -5.38
C ARG A 60 -17.33 -11.74 -4.70
N GLY A 61 -18.13 -10.91 -4.03
CA GLY A 61 -19.48 -11.21 -3.57
C GLY A 61 -20.50 -10.90 -4.65
#